data_AF-A0A820NU22-F1
#
_entry.id   AF-A0A820NU22-F1
#
_cell.length_a   1.000
_cell.length_b   1.000
_cell.length_c   1.000
_cell.angle_alpha   90.00
_cell.angle_beta   90.00
_cell.angle_gamma   90.00
#
_symmetry.space_group_name_H-M   'P 1'
#
loop_
_entity.id
_entity.type
_entity.pdbx_description
1 polymer ?
#
loop_
_entity_poly.entity_id
_entity_poly.type
_entity_poly.pdbx_seq_one_letter_code
_entity_poly.pdbx_strand_id
1 'polypeptide(L)'
;RYDQTLTWHSYDEIPDKTFLSIEYTGDAIEYLYDQLGMKHGPILFRRSMHYLQLSGGLSEVEIEDILSLDDEILQSVFIHYLPPLGLFRLPSNLWIRIRNDMHKYLVEKDIDNVPCVY
;
A
#
# COMPACT_ATOMS: atom_id res chain seq x y z
N ARG A 1 -0.34 5.46 -17.45
CA ARG A 1 0.76 5.99 -18.30
C ARG A 1 1.09 7.45 -17.99
N TYR A 2 0.11 8.34 -17.75
CA TYR A 2 0.37 9.76 -17.47
C TYR A 2 0.99 10.06 -16.09
N ASP A 3 0.59 9.38 -15.01
CA ASP A 3 1.08 9.71 -13.66
C ASP A 3 2.60 9.52 -13.47
N GLN A 4 3.22 8.53 -14.11
CA GLN A 4 4.67 8.33 -14.02
C GLN A 4 5.49 9.35 -14.82
N THR A 5 4.91 9.95 -15.86
CA THR A 5 5.58 11.01 -16.63
C THR A 5 5.64 12.34 -15.87
N LEU A 6 4.82 12.52 -14.84
CA LEU A 6 4.80 13.71 -13.98
C LEU A 6 5.87 13.69 -12.88
N THR A 7 6.41 12.52 -12.56
CA THR A 7 7.51 12.34 -11.61
C THR A 7 8.90 12.50 -12.23
N TRP A 8 9.00 12.81 -13.53
CA TRP A 8 10.28 12.99 -14.21
C TRP A 8 10.84 14.39 -14.01
N HIS A 9 12.02 14.45 -13.41
CA HIS A 9 12.87 15.62 -13.42
C HIS A 9 13.93 15.51 -14.53
N SER A 10 14.43 16.64 -15.02
CA SER A 10 15.44 16.68 -16.11
C SER A 10 16.77 15.98 -15.81
N TYR A 11 16.94 15.50 -14.58
CA TYR A 11 18.14 14.83 -14.07
C TYR A 11 17.92 13.34 -13.76
N ASP A 12 16.70 12.80 -13.96
CA ASP A 12 16.45 11.37 -13.83
C ASP A 12 17.05 10.66 -15.06
N GLU A 13 18.22 10.06 -14.87
CA GLU A 13 18.94 9.33 -15.92
C GLU A 13 18.14 8.08 -16.33
N ILE A 14 17.48 8.20 -17.48
CA ILE A 14 16.89 7.12 -18.28
C ILE A 14 15.68 6.47 -17.57
N PRO A 15 14.49 6.47 -18.18
CA PRO A 15 13.34 5.80 -17.59
C PRO A 15 13.68 4.32 -17.36
N ASP A 16 13.18 3.74 -16.26
CA ASP A 16 13.37 2.32 -15.98
C ASP A 16 13.06 1.52 -17.25
N LYS A 17 14.08 0.86 -17.80
CA LYS A 17 13.99 0.16 -19.10
C LYS A 17 12.86 -0.87 -19.07
N THR A 18 12.61 -1.40 -17.88
CA THR A 18 11.51 -2.33 -17.57
C THR A 18 10.15 -1.69 -17.84
N PHE A 19 9.93 -0.43 -17.44
CA PHE A 19 8.69 0.29 -17.73
C PHE A 19 8.54 0.63 -19.21
N LEU A 20 9.64 0.98 -19.88
CA LEU A 20 9.63 1.31 -21.32
C LEU A 20 9.35 0.10 -22.21
N SER A 21 9.68 -1.11 -21.76
CA SER A 21 9.41 -2.37 -22.47
C SER A 21 7.99 -2.90 -22.31
N ILE A 22 7.15 -2.28 -21.48
CA ILE A 22 5.80 -2.76 -21.21
C ILE A 22 4.87 -2.41 -22.37
N GLU A 23 4.38 -3.44 -23.06
CA GLU A 23 3.43 -3.32 -24.18
C GLU A 23 1.97 -3.38 -23.72
N TYR A 24 1.69 -4.09 -22.62
CA TYR A 24 0.32 -4.30 -22.12
C TYR A 24 0.02 -3.47 -20.87
N THR A 25 -1.24 -3.05 -20.74
CA THR A 25 -1.68 -2.27 -19.58
C THR A 25 -1.63 -3.07 -18.28
N GLY A 26 -1.83 -4.40 -18.36
CA GLY A 26 -1.73 -5.30 -17.19
C GLY A 26 -0.34 -5.29 -16.58
N ASP A 27 0.70 -5.49 -17.39
CA ASP A 27 2.10 -5.51 -16.92
C ASP A 27 2.52 -4.16 -16.34
N ALA A 28 1.94 -3.05 -16.82
CA ALA A 28 2.19 -1.71 -16.29
C ALA A 28 1.60 -1.54 -14.89
N ILE A 29 0.44 -2.15 -14.62
CA ILE A 29 -0.19 -2.14 -13.30
C ILE A 29 0.63 -3.00 -12.34
N GLU A 30 1.06 -4.18 -12.76
CA GLU A 30 1.91 -5.07 -11.94
C GLU A 30 3.24 -4.39 -11.60
N TYR A 31 3.89 -3.75 -12.57
CA TYR A 31 5.10 -2.97 -12.33
C TYR A 31 4.87 -1.83 -11.31
N LEU A 32 3.79 -1.07 -11.45
CA LEU A 32 3.43 -0.01 -10.49
C LEU A 32 3.17 -0.57 -9.09
N TYR A 33 2.48 -1.70 -9.02
CA TYR A 33 2.14 -2.39 -7.78
C TYR A 33 3.41 -2.85 -7.06
N ASP A 34 4.37 -3.41 -7.77
CA ASP A 34 5.66 -3.83 -7.22
C ASP A 34 6.50 -2.63 -6.75
N GLN A 35 6.54 -1.53 -7.51
CA GLN A 35 7.24 -0.31 -7.08
C GLN A 35 6.67 0.26 -5.78
N LEU A 36 5.34 0.30 -5.65
CA LEU A 36 4.68 0.71 -4.41
C LEU A 36 4.94 -0.27 -3.26
N GLY A 37 4.91 -1.57 -3.55
CA GLY A 37 5.27 -2.62 -2.59
C GLY A 37 6.70 -2.45 -2.06
N MET A 38 7.67 -2.17 -2.93
CA MET A 38 9.06 -1.90 -2.52
C MET A 38 9.19 -0.64 -1.65
N LYS A 39 8.41 0.40 -1.93
CA LYS A 39 8.44 1.65 -1.16
C LYS A 39 7.90 1.51 0.26
N HIS A 40 6.83 0.74 0.45
CA HIS A 40 6.13 0.64 1.73
C HIS A 40 6.46 -0.62 2.54
N GLY A 41 7.12 -1.60 1.92
CA GLY A 41 7.29 -2.94 2.46
C GLY A 41 6.37 -3.91 1.72
N PRO A 42 6.92 -4.92 1.01
CA PRO A 42 6.13 -5.75 0.09
C PRO A 42 5.02 -6.54 0.79
N ILE A 43 5.30 -7.04 2.00
CA ILE A 43 4.33 -7.82 2.79
C ILE A 43 3.19 -6.91 3.27
N LEU A 44 3.53 -5.79 3.91
CA LEU A 44 2.55 -4.83 4.42
C LEU A 44 1.62 -4.33 3.30
N PHE A 45 2.20 -3.87 2.19
CA PHE A 45 1.45 -3.35 1.06
C PHE A 45 0.51 -4.41 0.46
N ARG A 46 1.04 -5.57 0.13
CA ARG A 46 0.27 -6.64 -0.52
C ARG A 46 -0.88 -7.15 0.37
N ARG A 47 -0.62 -7.35 1.66
CA ARG A 47 -1.63 -7.78 2.63
C ARG A 47 -2.72 -6.72 2.78
N SER A 48 -2.35 -5.44 2.90
CA SER A 48 -3.31 -4.32 2.99
C SER A 48 -4.26 -4.30 1.80
N MET A 49 -3.73 -4.42 0.58
CA MET A 49 -4.56 -4.45 -0.63
C MET A 49 -5.44 -5.70 -0.73
N HIS A 50 -4.92 -6.87 -0.34
CA HIS A 50 -5.71 -8.09 -0.28
C HIS A 50 -6.87 -7.97 0.72
N TYR A 51 -6.63 -7.41 1.90
CA TYR A 51 -7.70 -7.21 2.90
C TYR A 51 -8.76 -6.24 2.40
N LEU A 52 -8.35 -5.16 1.74
CA LEU A 52 -9.27 -4.21 1.12
C LEU A 52 -10.14 -4.87 0.05
N GLN A 53 -9.54 -5.68 -0.81
CA GLN A 53 -10.22 -6.39 -1.88
C GLN A 53 -11.18 -7.48 -1.36
N LEU A 54 -10.81 -8.20 -0.29
CA LEU A 54 -11.61 -9.26 0.30
C LEU A 54 -12.81 -8.74 1.10
N SER A 55 -12.60 -7.69 1.88
CA SER A 55 -13.64 -7.05 2.70
C SER A 55 -14.63 -6.26 1.86
N GLY A 56 -14.21 -5.76 0.69
CA GLY A 56 -15.05 -4.92 -0.16
C GLY A 56 -15.39 -3.61 0.53
N GLY A 57 -14.40 -2.99 1.19
CA GLY A 57 -14.52 -1.72 1.89
C GLY A 57 -14.15 -1.81 3.36
N LEU A 58 -13.15 -1.03 3.81
CA LEU A 58 -12.76 -0.95 5.22
C LEU A 58 -12.61 0.50 5.66
N SER A 59 -13.04 0.79 6.88
CA SER A 59 -12.66 2.04 7.55
C SER A 59 -11.18 2.02 7.95
N GLU A 60 -10.62 3.21 8.20
CA GLU A 60 -9.23 3.37 8.64
C GLU A 60 -8.92 2.58 9.93
N VAL A 61 -9.89 2.53 10.86
CA VAL A 61 -9.71 1.80 12.12
C VAL A 61 -9.73 0.29 11.89
N GLU A 62 -10.64 -0.20 11.05
CA GLU A 62 -10.76 -1.63 10.77
C GLU A 62 -9.52 -2.18 10.05
N ILE A 63 -8.99 -1.44 9.08
CA ILE A 63 -7.77 -1.90 8.39
C ILE A 63 -6.56 -1.87 9.33
N GLU A 64 -6.43 -0.85 10.18
CA GLU A 64 -5.37 -0.84 11.21
C GLU A 64 -5.48 -2.02 12.17
N ASP A 65 -6.69 -2.33 12.63
CA ASP A 65 -6.94 -3.44 13.54
C ASP A 65 -6.67 -4.80 12.86
N ILE A 66 -7.11 -5.01 11.61
CA ILE A 66 -6.85 -6.24 10.84
C ILE A 66 -5.35 -6.41 10.58
N LEU A 67 -4.66 -5.37 10.16
CA LEU A 67 -3.22 -5.44 9.89
C LEU A 67 -2.42 -5.68 11.18
N SER A 68 -2.90 -5.17 12.32
CA SER A 68 -2.28 -5.40 13.63
C SER A 68 -2.45 -6.84 14.13
N LEU A 69 -3.41 -7.60 13.59
CA LEU A 69 -3.61 -9.02 13.89
C LEU A 69 -2.73 -9.95 13.04
N ASP A 70 -2.07 -9.45 12.00
CA ASP A 70 -1.23 -10.25 11.11
C ASP A 70 0.22 -10.29 11.61
N ASP A 71 0.61 -11.43 12.19
CA ASP A 71 1.96 -11.67 12.72
C ASP A 71 3.06 -11.53 11.66
N GLU A 72 2.79 -11.86 10.38
CA GLU A 72 3.79 -11.71 9.31
C GLU A 72 4.05 -10.23 9.03
N ILE A 73 3.01 -9.41 9.07
CA ILE A 73 3.14 -7.96 8.92
C ILE A 73 3.93 -7.39 10.09
N LEU A 74 3.57 -7.77 11.32
CA LEU A 74 4.28 -7.33 12.52
C LEU A 74 5.76 -7.71 12.47
N GLN A 75 6.10 -8.93 12.07
CA GLN A 75 7.49 -9.36 11.91
C GLN A 75 8.23 -8.57 10.83
N SER A 76 7.55 -8.21 9.73
CA SER A 76 8.15 -7.43 8.65
C SER A 76 8.47 -5.98 9.05
N VAL A 77 7.67 -5.40 9.95
CA VAL A 77 7.82 -4.01 10.43
C VAL A 77 8.77 -3.95 11.63
N PHE A 78 8.68 -4.92 12.55
CA PHE A 78 9.42 -4.94 13.82
C PHE A 78 10.58 -5.93 13.80
N ILE A 79 11.52 -5.71 12.87
CA ILE A 79 12.69 -6.59 12.67
C ILE A 79 13.59 -6.64 13.92
N HIS A 80 13.66 -5.56 14.69
CA HIS A 80 14.62 -5.41 15.79
C HIS A 80 14.02 -5.44 17.21
N TYR A 81 12.69 -5.45 17.34
CA TYR A 81 12.05 -5.41 18.66
C TYR A 81 10.71 -6.12 18.64
N LEU A 82 10.64 -7.31 19.24
CA LEU A 82 9.38 -7.97 19.54
C LEU A 82 9.05 -7.67 21.03
N PRO A 83 8.09 -6.78 21.34
CA PRO A 83 7.74 -6.51 22.72
C PRO A 83 7.14 -7.76 23.39
N PRO A 84 7.36 -7.94 24.71
CA PRO A 84 6.98 -9.16 25.42
C PRO A 84 5.46 -9.39 25.61
N LEU A 85 4.60 -8.46 25.18
CA LEU A 85 3.17 -8.45 25.55
C LEU A 85 2.19 -8.89 24.45
N GLY A 86 2.65 -9.23 23.24
CA GLY A 86 1.80 -9.81 22.18
C GLY A 86 0.68 -8.91 21.61
N LEU A 87 0.36 -7.78 22.25
CA LEU A 87 -0.53 -6.75 21.71
C LEU A 87 0.33 -5.65 21.07
N PHE A 88 0.57 -5.78 19.77
CA PHE A 88 1.15 -4.71 18.98
C PHE A 88 0.07 -4.10 18.09
N ARG A 89 -0.20 -2.79 18.26
CA ARG A 89 -1.00 -2.04 17.29
C ARG A 89 -0.03 -1.38 16.31
N LEU A 90 -0.22 -1.60 15.01
CA LEU A 90 0.54 -0.91 13.99
C LEU A 90 0.43 0.60 14.22
N PRO A 91 1.55 1.34 14.21
CA PRO A 91 1.46 2.78 14.30
C PRO A 91 0.69 3.30 13.08
N SER A 92 -0.33 4.13 13.34
CA SER A 92 -1.29 4.60 12.33
C SER A 92 -0.63 5.30 11.14
N ASN A 93 0.56 5.84 11.33
CA ASN A 93 1.35 6.47 10.28
C ASN A 93 1.74 5.53 9.12
N LEU A 94 1.75 4.21 9.31
CA LEU A 94 2.13 3.27 8.25
C LEU A 94 1.04 3.16 7.18
N TRP A 95 -0.20 2.93 7.60
CA TRP A 95 -1.34 2.85 6.70
C TRP A 95 -1.61 4.20 6.03
N ILE A 96 -1.56 5.31 6.78
CA ILE A 96 -1.78 6.66 6.23
C ILE A 96 -0.82 6.95 5.07
N ARG A 97 0.44 6.52 5.15
CA ARG A 97 1.41 6.69 4.05
C ARG A 97 1.02 5.90 2.81
N ILE A 98 0.60 4.64 2.97
CA ILE A 98 0.12 3.80 1.86
C ILE A 98 -1.12 4.42 1.23
N ARG A 99 -2.10 4.83 2.06
CA ARG A 99 -3.33 5.50 1.60
C ARG A 99 -3.02 6.76 0.81
N ASN A 100 -2.13 7.63 1.30
CA ASN A 100 -1.78 8.86 0.61
C ASN A 100 -1.13 8.60 -0.76
N ASP A 101 -0.22 7.63 -0.85
CA ASP A 101 0.42 7.27 -2.12
C ASP A 101 -0.56 6.58 -3.09
N MET A 102 -1.59 5.90 -2.56
CA MET A 102 -2.62 5.22 -3.34
C MET A 102 -3.92 6.00 -3.53
N HIS A 103 -4.03 7.21 -3.01
CA HIS A 103 -5.29 7.96 -2.98
C HIS A 103 -5.92 8.14 -4.37
N LYS A 104 -5.11 8.19 -5.43
CA LYS A 104 -5.59 8.26 -6.83
C LYS A 104 -6.20 6.95 -7.35
N TYR A 105 -5.87 5.83 -6.73
CA TYR A 105 -6.28 4.48 -7.13
C TYR A 105 -7.36 3.88 -6.22
N LEU A 106 -7.53 4.45 -5.03
CA LEU A 106 -8.52 4.03 -4.04
C LEU A 106 -9.79 4.87 -4.17
N VAL A 107 -10.93 4.26 -3.87
CA VAL A 107 -12.22 4.95 -3.85
C VAL A 107 -12.69 5.09 -2.42
N GLU A 108 -12.95 6.32 -1.99
CA GLU A 108 -13.50 6.58 -0.65
C GLU A 108 -15.01 6.75 -0.75
N LYS A 109 -15.75 6.05 0.12
CA LYS A 109 -17.20 6.13 0.23
C LYS A 109 -17.60 6.24 1.70
N ASP A 110 -18.51 7.15 1.99
CA ASP A 110 -19.11 7.24 3.33
C ASP A 110 -20.20 6.19 3.48
N ILE A 111 -20.06 5.32 4.47
CA ILE A 111 -21.07 4.35 4.89
C ILE A 111 -21.41 4.66 6.34
N ASP A 112 -22.68 4.97 6.61
CA ASP A 112 -23.17 5.26 7.96
C ASP A 112 -22.34 6.33 8.73
N ASN A 113 -21.95 7.41 8.02
CA ASN A 113 -21.05 8.49 8.50
C ASN A 113 -19.61 8.06 8.84
N VAL A 114 -19.17 6.89 8.38
CA VAL A 114 -17.79 6.43 8.48
C VAL A 114 -17.17 6.40 7.08
N PRO A 115 -16.01 7.05 6.87
CA PRO A 115 -15.32 6.97 5.59
C PRO A 115 -14.69 5.58 5.44
N CYS A 116 -15.15 4.84 4.43
CA CYS A 116 -14.63 3.53 4.06
C CYS A 116 -13.84 3.63 2.74
N VAL A 117 -12.69 2.96 2.71
CA VAL A 117 -11.79 2.89 1.56
C VAL A 117 -12.06 1.61 0.79
N TYR A 118 -12.06 1.69 -0.54
CA TYR A 118 -12.32 0.62 -1.51
C TYR A 118 -11.18 0.51 -2.53
#